data_AF-A0AAN8XAI2-F1
#
_entry.id   AF-A0AAN8XAI2-F1
#
_cell.length_a   1.000
_cell.length_b   1.000
_cell.length_c   1.000
_cell.angle_alpha   90.00
_cell.angle_beta   90.00
_cell.angle_gamma   90.00
#
_symmetry.space_group_name_H-M   'P 1'
#
loop_
_entity.id
_entity.type
_entity.pdbx_description
1 polymer ?
#
loop_
_entity_poly.entity_id
_entity_poly.type
_entity_poly.pdbx_seq_one_letter_code
_entity_poly.pdbx_strand_id
1 'polypeptide(L)'
;MGNKNKNKGKRFNHNNTHKGRNQNHGKGWNRVVEEAFPAYDDGHRLDRQNESTKTMAHRSNADNGAIPKGSGHGVRSYENQRQVNEYCQKQAKVSSTPSGSRSGNAKAEGGPKLDRNHFGDKERNNKGDREKAPHKSKCLECNVMPTSYCTKCLQWVCDDCARTDHYYSGCNLTSKAEAINQMKKDSVQKACLRRDTMERLLTELGAYDMQLDAFRLTMQTAFECTRKEKGRVDAMLHNGQARKRSINEALQSLENSVNFPESQSGLQELEQFVNEGKRWASSSNILDLKTFSHTTKHILLSSAHMMKMANSEDKTPGMILVSQTVHDKTLLSRMNVEGGRILVYSLAEMDTVPQGTIALPFTSIKSCIDKASALGFLEISCRGKFLGRVLIRMLGDTLRGRQFLMMCTGEAGPSFCNTHFHRVWSKSRPGESIWGGDYEKGDGSGGSTVLKVSNNEKSVPASKHMAVKAGLVSGSYENENPRTIFRVYTKDDVKPQRKSHSSYNSMYNAHSFSKEENIAKDTSAFGMVENGLDVFETALICDNITEVVIHACGVVIEAQ
;
A
#
# COMPACT_ATOMS: atom_id res chain seq x y z
N MET A 1 -43.91 6.08 55.89
CA MET A 1 -43.40 4.91 55.13
C MET A 1 -44.01 4.92 53.74
N GLY A 2 -43.19 4.79 52.70
CA GLY A 2 -43.59 4.56 51.31
C GLY A 2 -44.03 5.80 50.53
N ASN A 3 -43.20 6.31 49.61
CA ASN A 3 -43.66 7.24 48.59
C ASN A 3 -43.19 6.80 47.20
N LYS A 4 -44.17 6.63 46.30
CA LYS A 4 -44.04 6.11 44.93
C LYS A 4 -43.67 7.23 43.98
N ASN A 5 -42.63 7.02 43.17
CA ASN A 5 -42.24 7.92 42.09
C ASN A 5 -43.13 7.69 40.84
N LYS A 6 -43.78 8.75 40.35
CA LYS A 6 -44.50 8.81 39.06
C LYS A 6 -43.60 9.47 38.02
N ASN A 7 -43.26 8.74 36.96
CA ASN A 7 -42.61 9.28 35.76
C ASN A 7 -43.67 9.71 34.73
N LYS A 8 -43.57 10.95 34.24
CA LYS A 8 -44.31 11.50 33.10
C LYS A 8 -43.32 11.85 31.98
N GLY A 9 -43.56 11.35 30.76
CA GLY A 9 -42.95 11.84 29.51
C GLY A 9 -43.94 11.62 28.37
N LYS A 10 -44.73 12.63 28.02
CA LYS A 10 -44.58 13.56 26.87
C LYS A 10 -44.51 12.85 25.49
N ARG A 11 -45.68 12.80 24.84
CA ARG A 11 -45.86 12.61 23.38
C ARG A 11 -45.70 13.95 22.67
N PHE A 12 -44.97 13.97 21.56
CA PHE A 12 -45.01 15.07 20.58
C PHE A 12 -45.68 14.59 19.29
N ASN A 13 -46.73 15.31 18.90
CA ASN A 13 -47.42 15.25 17.62
C ASN A 13 -46.73 16.19 16.64
N HIS A 14 -46.53 15.79 15.39
CA HIS A 14 -46.38 16.70 14.25
C HIS A 14 -47.18 16.17 13.06
N ASN A 15 -48.02 17.04 12.51
CA ASN A 15 -48.85 16.84 11.33
C ASN A 15 -48.54 17.97 10.33
N ASN A 16 -48.49 17.61 9.04
CA ASN A 16 -48.78 18.41 7.84
C ASN A 16 -47.87 19.62 7.53
N THR A 17 -47.55 20.00 6.29
CA THR A 17 -48.12 19.77 4.95
C THR A 17 -47.14 20.38 3.93
N HIS A 18 -46.93 19.77 2.75
CA HIS A 18 -46.87 20.53 1.50
C HIS A 18 -47.13 19.63 0.28
N LYS A 19 -48.18 19.98 -0.45
CA LYS A 19 -48.57 19.42 -1.75
C LYS A 19 -47.78 20.14 -2.85
N GLY A 20 -47.29 19.38 -3.83
CA GLY A 20 -46.81 19.89 -5.11
C GLY A 20 -47.07 18.85 -6.19
N ARG A 21 -48.08 19.11 -7.03
CA ARG A 21 -48.44 18.34 -8.23
C ARG A 21 -47.35 18.50 -9.29
N ASN A 22 -47.02 17.42 -10.00
CA ASN A 22 -46.98 17.48 -11.46
C ASN A 22 -47.24 16.11 -12.07
N GLN A 23 -48.30 16.05 -12.86
CA GLN A 23 -48.63 14.95 -13.76
C GLN A 23 -47.87 15.19 -15.07
N ASN A 24 -47.31 14.14 -15.68
CA ASN A 24 -47.35 14.03 -17.13
C ASN A 24 -47.29 12.57 -17.59
N HIS A 25 -48.20 12.26 -18.50
CA HIS A 25 -48.46 10.98 -19.13
C HIS A 25 -47.42 10.65 -20.22
N GLY A 26 -47.20 9.37 -20.50
CA GLY A 26 -46.58 8.95 -21.77
C GLY A 26 -46.19 7.48 -21.87
N LYS A 27 -47.17 6.61 -22.13
CA LYS A 27 -47.19 5.38 -22.98
C LYS A 27 -45.80 4.88 -23.45
N GLY A 28 -45.34 3.65 -23.19
CA GLY A 28 -46.01 2.37 -23.43
C GLY A 28 -45.80 1.90 -24.87
N TRP A 29 -44.70 1.18 -25.16
CA TRP A 29 -44.50 0.40 -26.41
C TRP A 29 -43.76 -0.91 -26.09
N ASN A 30 -44.48 -2.02 -26.28
CA ASN A 30 -43.97 -3.38 -26.44
C ASN A 30 -43.97 -3.69 -27.95
N ARG A 31 -42.85 -4.13 -28.54
CA ARG A 31 -42.80 -5.28 -29.47
C ARG A 31 -41.39 -5.53 -30.02
N VAL A 32 -40.92 -6.76 -29.79
CA VAL A 32 -40.42 -7.74 -30.79
C VAL A 32 -39.60 -7.18 -31.97
N VAL A 33 -38.30 -7.52 -31.99
CA VAL A 33 -37.61 -8.05 -33.19
C VAL A 33 -36.57 -9.06 -32.70
N GLU A 34 -36.84 -10.34 -32.94
CA GLU A 34 -35.82 -11.36 -33.22
C GLU A 34 -35.20 -11.01 -34.59
N GLU A 35 -33.88 -11.03 -34.72
CA GLU A 35 -33.22 -11.68 -35.86
C GLU A 35 -31.70 -11.70 -35.67
N ALA A 36 -31.15 -12.86 -35.99
CA ALA A 36 -29.81 -13.30 -35.69
C ALA A 36 -28.77 -12.77 -36.69
N PHE A 37 -27.55 -12.60 -36.18
CA PHE A 37 -26.34 -12.27 -36.92
C PHE A 37 -25.99 -13.36 -37.96
N PRO A 38 -25.55 -12.99 -39.18
CA PRO A 38 -24.93 -13.96 -40.07
C PRO A 38 -23.48 -14.25 -39.63
N ALA A 39 -23.12 -15.53 -39.77
CA ALA A 39 -21.79 -16.07 -39.58
C ALA A 39 -20.76 -15.38 -40.49
N TYR A 40 -19.62 -15.00 -39.92
CA TYR A 40 -18.42 -14.67 -40.68
C TYR A 40 -17.65 -15.97 -40.95
N ASP A 41 -17.58 -16.33 -42.23
CA ASP A 41 -16.76 -17.38 -42.80
C ASP A 41 -15.67 -16.69 -43.63
N ASP A 42 -14.42 -16.72 -43.15
CA ASP A 42 -13.27 -16.19 -43.88
C ASP A 42 -12.24 -17.31 -44.06
N GLY A 43 -12.53 -18.17 -45.04
CA GLY A 43 -11.54 -19.01 -45.69
C GLY A 43 -10.90 -18.25 -46.84
N HIS A 44 -9.72 -17.66 -46.64
CA HIS A 44 -8.86 -17.26 -47.76
C HIS A 44 -7.41 -17.75 -47.61
N ARG A 45 -7.15 -18.70 -48.51
CA ARG A 45 -5.90 -19.30 -48.95
C ARG A 45 -5.02 -18.22 -49.58
N LEU A 46 -3.80 -18.02 -49.06
CA LEU A 46 -2.79 -17.18 -49.70
C LEU A 46 -1.75 -18.06 -50.39
N ASP A 47 -1.73 -17.95 -51.72
CA ASP A 47 -0.69 -18.49 -52.58
C ASP A 47 0.61 -17.67 -52.47
N ARG A 48 1.71 -18.41 -52.49
CA ARG A 48 3.08 -17.91 -52.63
C ARG A 48 3.27 -17.26 -54.00
N GLN A 49 3.82 -16.04 -54.04
CA GLN A 49 4.75 -15.67 -55.11
C GLN A 49 5.95 -14.89 -54.55
N ASN A 50 7.12 -15.40 -54.91
CA ASN A 50 8.42 -14.74 -54.86
C ASN A 50 8.38 -13.47 -55.72
N GLU A 51 9.05 -12.41 -55.27
CA GLU A 51 9.87 -11.62 -56.19
C GLU A 51 11.00 -10.89 -55.47
N SER A 52 12.16 -11.04 -56.08
CA SER A 52 13.48 -10.52 -55.70
C SER A 52 13.75 -9.13 -56.27
N THR A 53 14.81 -8.51 -55.76
CA THR A 53 15.49 -7.28 -56.23
C THR A 53 14.90 -5.99 -55.62
N LYS A 54 15.65 -4.97 -55.21
CA LYS A 54 16.99 -4.50 -55.61
C LYS A 54 17.57 -3.59 -54.53
N THR A 55 18.89 -3.63 -54.41
CA THR A 55 19.77 -2.77 -53.61
C THR A 55 19.70 -1.30 -54.01
N MET A 56 19.62 -0.39 -53.03
CA MET A 56 20.20 0.96 -53.15
C MET A 56 20.79 1.41 -51.82
N ALA A 57 22.09 1.68 -51.86
CA ALA A 57 22.88 2.25 -50.79
C ALA A 57 22.73 3.77 -50.78
N HIS A 58 22.54 4.35 -49.60
CA HIS A 58 22.86 5.75 -49.35
C HIS A 58 23.64 5.89 -48.04
N ARG A 59 24.88 6.38 -48.20
CA ARG A 59 25.72 6.96 -47.15
C ARG A 59 25.09 8.27 -46.67
N SER A 60 25.11 8.54 -45.37
CA SER A 60 25.82 9.71 -44.82
C SER A 60 25.66 9.86 -43.31
N ASN A 61 26.83 10.01 -42.68
CA ASN A 61 27.18 10.92 -41.59
C ASN A 61 26.74 10.64 -40.15
N ALA A 62 27.79 10.37 -39.38
CA ALA A 62 27.91 10.46 -37.95
C ALA A 62 27.66 11.89 -37.44
N ASP A 63 27.02 11.99 -36.27
CA ASP A 63 27.32 13.02 -35.30
C ASP A 63 27.20 12.45 -33.88
N ASN A 64 28.33 12.49 -33.18
CA ASN A 64 28.52 12.03 -31.82
C ASN A 64 28.06 13.11 -30.84
N GLY A 65 26.95 12.89 -30.16
CA GLY A 65 26.51 13.68 -29.00
C GLY A 65 26.70 12.90 -27.70
N ALA A 66 27.74 13.26 -26.93
CA ALA A 66 28.04 12.66 -25.63
C ALA A 66 26.92 12.92 -24.59
N ILE A 67 26.46 11.87 -23.92
CA ILE A 67 25.51 11.93 -22.80
C ILE A 67 26.29 12.06 -21.48
N PRO A 68 25.96 13.02 -20.59
CA PRO A 68 26.63 13.15 -19.31
C PRO A 68 26.18 12.05 -18.33
N LYS A 69 27.17 11.46 -17.65
CA LYS A 69 27.00 10.45 -16.60
C LYS A 69 26.25 11.06 -15.41
N GLY A 70 25.04 10.57 -15.14
CA GLY A 70 24.26 10.90 -13.95
C GLY A 70 24.86 10.24 -12.69
N SER A 71 25.08 11.04 -11.66
CA SER A 71 25.61 10.66 -10.35
C SER A 71 24.59 9.86 -9.53
N GLY A 72 24.98 8.66 -9.09
CA GLY A 72 24.18 7.81 -8.19
C GLY A 72 24.07 8.38 -6.78
N HIS A 73 22.84 8.57 -6.30
CA HIS A 73 22.50 9.01 -4.94
C HIS A 73 21.63 7.99 -4.17
N GLY A 74 21.59 6.72 -4.60
CA GLY A 74 20.65 5.72 -4.05
C GLY A 74 21.07 5.00 -2.76
N VAL A 75 22.33 5.09 -2.30
CA VAL A 75 22.85 4.16 -1.26
C VAL A 75 22.91 4.75 0.15
N ARG A 76 22.80 6.08 0.33
CA ARG A 76 23.01 6.73 1.65
C ARG A 76 21.85 6.58 2.66
N SER A 77 20.64 6.24 2.21
CA SER A 77 19.46 6.23 3.10
C SER A 77 19.47 5.09 4.14
N TYR A 78 20.03 3.92 3.80
CA TYR A 78 19.99 2.75 4.69
C TYR A 78 21.10 2.75 5.75
N GLU A 79 22.26 3.31 5.43
CA GLU A 79 23.39 3.45 6.36
C GLU A 79 23.05 4.41 7.52
N ASN A 80 22.36 5.50 7.21
CA ASN A 80 21.92 6.52 8.18
C ASN A 80 20.89 5.95 9.18
N GLN A 81 19.98 5.08 8.70
CA GLN A 81 18.96 4.45 9.54
C GLN A 81 19.54 3.49 10.58
N ARG A 82 20.68 2.85 10.28
CA ARG A 82 21.39 1.96 11.22
C ARG A 82 22.15 2.73 12.29
N GLN A 83 22.80 3.83 11.92
CA GLN A 83 23.60 4.65 12.85
C GLN A 83 22.73 5.35 13.92
N VAL A 84 21.54 5.82 13.54
CA VAL A 84 20.60 6.46 14.48
C VAL A 84 19.99 5.44 15.45
N ASN A 85 19.66 4.23 14.99
CA ASN A 85 19.17 3.16 15.86
C ASN A 85 20.22 2.69 16.88
N GLU A 86 21.49 2.62 16.49
CA GLU A 86 22.58 2.34 17.43
C GLU A 86 22.75 3.46 18.46
N TYR A 87 22.59 4.73 18.07
CA TYR A 87 22.71 5.88 18.98
C TYR A 87 21.61 5.86 20.05
N CYS A 88 20.35 5.61 19.67
CA CYS A 88 19.24 5.51 20.62
C CYS A 88 19.38 4.31 21.58
N GLN A 89 19.87 3.16 21.10
CA GLN A 89 20.13 2.00 21.95
C GLN A 89 21.31 2.19 22.90
N LYS A 90 22.36 2.91 22.46
CA LYS A 90 23.50 3.29 23.31
C LYS A 90 23.07 4.24 24.43
N GLN A 91 22.21 5.21 24.15
CA GLN A 91 21.65 6.12 25.16
C GLN A 91 20.75 5.40 26.19
N ALA A 92 20.02 4.36 25.78
CA ALA A 92 19.20 3.56 26.69
C ALA A 92 20.05 2.68 27.64
N LYS A 93 21.15 2.09 27.16
CA LYS A 93 22.01 1.19 27.96
C LYS A 93 22.86 1.88 29.02
N VAL A 94 23.17 3.16 28.87
CA VAL A 94 23.90 3.95 29.89
C VAL A 94 23.03 4.21 31.14
N SER A 95 21.73 3.95 31.08
CA SER A 95 20.77 4.26 32.16
C SER A 95 20.45 3.12 33.14
N SER A 96 21.06 1.93 32.99
CA SER A 96 20.78 0.78 33.86
C SER A 96 22.06 0.22 34.52
N THR A 97 22.47 0.82 35.64
CA THR A 97 23.29 0.14 36.65
C THR A 97 22.38 -0.47 37.72
N PRO A 98 22.54 -1.75 38.09
CA PRO A 98 21.69 -2.38 39.09
C PRO A 98 22.13 -1.98 40.50
N SER A 99 21.24 -1.38 41.27
CA SER A 99 21.40 -1.18 42.71
C SER A 99 21.23 -2.51 43.44
N GLY A 100 22.33 -3.04 43.99
CA GLY A 100 22.32 -4.23 44.83
C GLY A 100 21.63 -3.97 46.18
N SER A 101 20.56 -4.72 46.45
CA SER A 101 19.90 -4.78 47.76
C SER A 101 20.53 -5.89 48.61
N ARG A 102 21.25 -5.51 49.66
CA ARG A 102 21.63 -6.39 50.78
C ARG A 102 20.50 -6.37 51.82
N SER A 103 19.79 -7.47 51.97
CA SER A 103 18.90 -7.74 53.12
C SER A 103 19.68 -8.54 54.17
N GLY A 104 19.79 -8.00 55.39
CA GLY A 104 20.30 -8.74 56.54
C GLY A 104 19.20 -9.58 57.19
N ASN A 105 19.56 -10.78 57.64
CA ASN A 105 18.86 -11.50 58.70
C ASN A 105 19.91 -12.26 59.53
N ALA A 106 19.80 -12.15 60.85
CA ALA A 106 20.70 -12.71 61.84
C ALA A 106 20.23 -14.09 62.33
N LYS A 107 21.18 -15.00 62.61
CA LYS A 107 21.33 -15.73 63.89
C LYS A 107 22.54 -16.70 63.87
N ALA A 108 23.06 -16.91 65.07
CA ALA A 108 24.29 -17.59 65.55
C ALA A 108 24.46 -19.06 65.08
N GLU A 109 25.60 -19.77 65.20
CA GLU A 109 26.59 -19.93 66.28
C GLU A 109 27.92 -20.54 65.73
N GLY A 110 29.04 -20.39 66.47
CA GLY A 110 30.07 -21.44 66.56
C GLY A 110 31.50 -21.21 66.00
N GLY A 111 32.44 -20.81 66.86
CA GLY A 111 33.81 -21.38 66.91
C GLY A 111 34.90 -20.89 65.92
N PRO A 112 36.18 -21.25 66.13
CA PRO A 112 37.17 -20.28 66.63
C PRO A 112 38.45 -20.03 65.77
N LYS A 113 39.07 -18.87 66.04
CA LYS A 113 40.51 -18.46 65.96
C LYS A 113 41.30 -18.68 64.64
N LEU A 114 41.92 -17.61 64.13
CA LEU A 114 43.39 -17.38 64.14
C LEU A 114 43.81 -16.09 63.38
N ASP A 115 44.67 -15.33 64.07
CA ASP A 115 45.80 -14.47 63.69
C ASP A 115 45.87 -13.53 62.45
N ARG A 116 46.12 -12.25 62.78
CA ARG A 116 47.16 -11.29 62.30
C ARG A 116 47.51 -11.21 60.80
N ASN A 117 47.32 -10.01 60.24
CA ASN A 117 48.35 -9.06 59.71
C ASN A 117 47.66 -7.97 58.86
N HIS A 118 47.69 -6.69 59.25
CA HIS A 118 48.69 -5.67 58.90
C HIS A 118 48.80 -5.38 57.38
N PHE A 119 48.15 -4.30 56.93
CA PHE A 119 48.39 -3.41 55.75
C PHE A 119 47.06 -2.64 55.58
N GLY A 120 46.94 -1.32 55.65
CA GLY A 120 47.84 -0.23 55.31
C GLY A 120 46.96 0.77 54.54
N ASP A 121 46.52 1.82 55.22
CA ASP A 121 45.65 2.87 54.69
C ASP A 121 46.25 3.56 53.47
N LYS A 122 45.54 3.50 52.34
CA LYS A 122 45.61 4.51 51.25
C LYS A 122 44.22 4.68 50.64
N GLU A 123 43.37 5.46 51.30
CA GLU A 123 42.21 6.06 50.66
C GLU A 123 42.68 7.06 49.58
N ARG A 124 42.65 6.60 48.32
CA ARG A 124 42.70 7.48 47.15
C ARG A 124 41.38 8.23 47.07
N ASN A 125 41.43 9.52 47.37
CA ASN A 125 40.44 10.53 47.00
C ASN A 125 40.18 10.48 45.48
N ASN A 126 39.20 9.69 45.05
CA ASN A 126 38.67 9.77 43.70
C ASN A 126 37.57 10.84 43.72
N LYS A 127 37.97 12.09 43.47
CA LYS A 127 37.05 13.18 43.10
C LYS A 127 36.48 12.84 41.73
N GLY A 128 35.51 11.93 41.70
CA GLY A 128 34.71 11.63 40.54
C GLY A 128 33.96 12.90 40.12
N ASP A 129 34.05 13.18 38.82
CA ASP A 129 33.36 14.27 38.16
C ASP A 129 31.89 14.32 38.61
N ARG A 130 31.57 15.32 39.43
CA ARG A 130 30.20 15.71 39.68
C ARG A 130 29.67 16.20 38.35
N GLU A 131 28.92 15.33 37.65
CA GLU A 131 28.10 15.69 36.51
C GLU A 131 27.41 17.02 36.82
N LYS A 132 27.82 18.07 36.11
CA LYS A 132 27.25 19.41 36.29
C LYS A 132 25.76 19.29 36.01
N ALA A 133 24.95 19.47 37.05
CA ALA A 133 23.50 19.41 36.93
C ALA A 133 23.05 20.32 35.77
N PRO A 134 22.19 19.84 34.85
CA PRO A 134 21.88 20.52 33.59
C PRO A 134 21.20 21.88 33.75
N HIS A 135 20.88 22.30 34.97
CA HIS A 135 20.27 23.58 35.26
C HIS A 135 21.01 24.23 36.43
N LYS A 136 21.73 25.33 36.18
CA LYS A 136 22.24 26.24 37.23
C LYS A 136 21.12 27.01 37.93
N SER A 137 19.86 26.64 37.69
CA SER A 137 18.69 27.28 38.28
C SER A 137 18.71 27.04 39.78
N LYS A 138 19.09 28.08 40.51
CA LYS A 138 18.84 28.17 41.94
C LYS A 138 17.35 28.45 42.14
N CYS A 139 16.81 28.08 43.29
CA CYS A 139 15.49 28.53 43.70
C CYS A 139 15.42 30.06 43.52
N LEU A 140 14.42 30.55 42.79
CA LEU A 140 14.34 31.97 42.39
C LEU A 140 14.37 32.91 43.58
N GLU A 141 13.71 32.51 44.65
CA GLU A 141 13.50 33.33 45.84
C GLU A 141 14.64 33.14 46.85
N CYS A 142 15.02 31.89 47.09
CA CYS A 142 16.00 31.53 48.10
C CYS A 142 17.47 31.52 47.57
N ASN A 143 17.72 31.62 46.25
CA ASN A 143 19.03 31.54 45.57
C ASN A 143 19.94 30.35 46.01
N VAL A 144 19.31 29.23 46.39
CA VAL A 144 19.95 27.96 46.79
C VAL A 144 19.60 26.82 45.83
N MET A 145 20.28 25.67 45.95
CA MET A 145 20.03 24.53 45.07
C MET A 145 18.62 23.95 45.31
N PRO A 146 17.82 23.75 44.25
CA PRO A 146 16.47 23.20 44.39
C PRO A 146 16.50 21.72 44.72
N THR A 147 15.57 21.28 45.56
CA THR A 147 15.35 19.88 45.96
C THR A 147 14.11 19.29 45.31
N SER A 148 13.16 20.15 44.90
CA SER A 148 11.87 19.74 44.34
C SER A 148 11.48 20.62 43.14
N TYR A 149 10.55 20.11 42.33
CA TYR A 149 9.89 20.84 41.25
C TYR A 149 8.40 20.95 41.56
N CYS A 150 7.88 22.17 41.56
CA CYS A 150 6.47 22.45 41.73
C CYS A 150 5.76 22.39 40.38
N THR A 151 4.90 21.39 40.17
CA THR A 151 4.18 21.21 38.90
C THR A 151 3.07 22.24 38.69
N LYS A 152 2.51 22.80 39.77
CA LYS A 152 1.49 23.86 39.71
C LYS A 152 2.07 25.21 39.31
N CYS A 153 3.24 25.56 39.84
CA CYS A 153 3.90 26.85 39.59
C CYS A 153 4.94 26.78 38.45
N LEU A 154 5.27 25.58 37.98
CA LEU A 154 6.30 25.33 36.95
C LEU A 154 7.68 25.87 37.34
N GLN A 155 8.06 25.72 38.61
CA GLN A 155 9.32 26.26 39.15
C GLN A 155 10.08 25.24 40.00
N TRP A 156 11.41 25.36 39.95
CA TRP A 156 12.34 24.64 40.83
C TRP A 156 12.42 25.35 42.19
N VAL A 157 12.18 24.60 43.26
CA VAL A 157 12.10 25.15 44.63
C VAL A 157 13.06 24.40 45.55
N CYS A 158 13.65 25.12 46.51
CA CYS A 158 14.43 24.49 47.57
C CYS A 158 13.51 23.96 48.68
N ASP A 159 14.08 23.25 49.64
CA ASP A 159 13.33 22.62 50.72
C ASP A 159 12.58 23.63 51.60
N ASP A 160 13.16 24.81 51.83
CA ASP A 160 12.56 25.86 52.67
C ASP A 160 11.34 26.47 51.96
N CYS A 161 11.57 27.06 50.78
CA CYS A 161 10.55 27.63 49.90
C CYS A 161 9.42 26.57 49.59
N ALA A 162 9.76 25.28 49.49
CA ALA A 162 8.77 24.19 49.33
C ALA A 162 7.83 24.03 50.53
N ARG A 163 8.34 24.16 51.77
CA ARG A 163 7.56 24.00 52.99
C ARG A 163 6.77 25.26 53.34
N THR A 164 7.35 26.45 53.15
CA THR A 164 6.74 27.72 53.56
C THR A 164 5.64 28.16 52.61
N ASP A 165 5.90 28.12 51.30
CA ASP A 165 5.03 28.81 50.34
C ASP A 165 4.23 27.83 49.49
N HIS A 166 4.84 26.69 49.12
CA HIS A 166 4.20 25.75 48.21
C HIS A 166 3.32 24.72 48.92
N TYR A 167 3.74 24.20 50.07
CA TYR A 167 2.97 23.20 50.81
C TYR A 167 1.62 23.75 51.29
N TYR A 168 1.62 24.92 51.94
CA TYR A 168 0.39 25.56 52.42
C TYR A 168 -0.52 26.07 51.30
N SER A 169 0.04 26.38 50.12
CA SER A 169 -0.72 26.78 48.92
C SER A 169 -1.33 25.59 48.13
N GLY A 170 -1.21 24.36 48.65
CA GLY A 170 -1.70 23.15 47.99
C GLY A 170 -1.02 22.90 46.64
N CYS A 171 0.28 23.17 46.54
CA CYS A 171 1.06 22.87 45.34
C CYS A 171 1.53 21.41 45.33
N ASN A 172 1.55 20.81 44.15
CA ASN A 172 2.09 19.47 43.96
C ASN A 172 3.61 19.56 43.74
N LEU A 173 4.36 19.04 44.71
CA LEU A 173 5.82 18.99 44.67
C LEU A 173 6.27 17.59 44.26
N THR A 174 7.19 17.52 43.31
CA THR A 174 7.88 16.29 42.91
C THR A 174 9.35 16.42 43.26
N SER A 175 9.96 15.33 43.73
CA SER A 175 11.39 15.35 44.04
C SER A 175 12.20 15.69 42.79
N LYS A 176 13.36 16.32 42.95
CA LYS A 176 14.20 16.68 41.80
C LYS A 176 14.54 15.51 40.89
N ALA A 177 14.85 14.34 41.47
CA ALA A 177 15.17 13.15 40.69
C ALA A 177 13.96 12.66 39.88
N GLU A 178 12.78 12.64 40.49
CA GLU A 178 11.54 12.23 39.85
C GLU A 178 11.12 13.21 38.75
N ALA A 179 11.19 14.52 39.02
CA ALA A 179 10.90 15.56 38.03
C ALA A 179 11.83 15.48 36.82
N ILE A 180 13.14 15.30 37.03
CA ILE A 180 14.10 15.11 35.94
C ILE A 180 13.77 13.85 35.13
N ASN A 181 13.47 12.74 35.80
CA ASN A 181 13.12 11.49 35.12
C ASN A 181 11.82 11.62 34.32
N GLN A 182 10.82 12.31 34.85
CA GLN A 182 9.57 12.58 34.14
C GLN A 182 9.81 13.51 32.94
N MET A 183 10.58 14.59 33.10
CA MET A 183 10.94 15.48 31.98
C MET A 183 11.72 14.74 30.88
N LYS A 184 12.62 13.81 31.24
CA LYS A 184 13.31 12.94 30.27
C LYS A 184 12.32 12.04 29.53
N LYS A 185 11.40 11.37 30.24
CA LYS A 185 10.36 10.52 29.63
C LYS A 185 9.47 11.34 28.69
N ASP A 186 9.01 12.51 29.12
CA ASP A 186 8.18 13.41 28.33
C ASP A 186 8.93 13.91 27.09
N SER A 187 10.23 14.20 27.22
CA SER A 187 11.09 14.61 26.11
C SER A 187 11.24 13.49 25.07
N VAL A 188 11.50 12.25 25.51
CA VAL A 188 11.57 11.08 24.62
C VAL A 188 10.23 10.83 23.94
N GLN A 189 9.12 10.88 24.67
CA GLN A 189 7.79 10.69 24.11
C GLN A 189 7.44 11.77 23.08
N LYS A 190 7.77 13.04 23.35
CA LYS A 190 7.60 14.14 22.40
C LYS A 190 8.47 13.95 21.16
N ALA A 191 9.71 13.46 21.31
CA ALA A 191 10.58 13.14 20.18
C ALA A 191 10.02 12.00 19.32
N CYS A 192 9.51 10.92 19.94
CA CYS A 192 8.85 9.82 19.23
C CYS A 192 7.62 10.31 18.46
N LEU A 193 6.72 11.07 19.10
CA LEU A 193 5.53 11.61 18.44
C LEU A 193 5.86 12.52 17.25
N ARG A 194 6.93 13.32 17.37
CA ARG A 194 7.44 14.17 16.28
C ARG A 194 7.98 13.34 15.12
N ARG A 195 8.80 12.31 15.40
CA ARG A 195 9.29 11.38 14.39
C ARG A 195 8.13 10.72 13.64
N ASP A 196 7.15 10.19 14.37
CA ASP A 196 6.00 9.51 13.78
C ASP A 196 5.14 10.49 12.93
N THR A 197 5.08 11.76 13.33
CA THR A 197 4.45 12.83 12.54
C THR A 197 5.25 13.12 11.27
N MET A 198 6.57 13.17 11.36
CA MET A 198 7.46 13.41 10.22
C MET A 198 7.43 12.27 9.20
N GLU A 199 7.45 11.02 9.66
CA GLU A 199 7.30 9.84 8.81
C GLU A 199 5.95 9.85 8.06
N ARG A 200 4.87 10.28 8.75
CA ARG A 200 3.55 10.45 8.12
C ARG A 200 3.57 11.55 7.05
N LEU A 201 4.14 12.72 7.36
CA LEU A 201 4.25 13.83 6.41
C LEU A 201 5.12 13.47 5.19
N LEU A 202 6.24 12.76 5.40
CA LEU A 202 7.09 12.24 4.32
C LEU A 202 6.32 11.24 3.44
N THR A 203 5.53 10.36 4.04
CA THR A 203 4.67 9.41 3.30
C THR A 203 3.61 10.15 2.47
N GLU A 204 2.96 11.18 3.04
CA GLU A 204 2.02 12.04 2.31
C GLU A 204 2.71 12.77 1.14
N LEU A 205 3.88 13.36 1.37
CA LEU A 205 4.66 14.06 0.35
C LEU A 205 5.11 13.15 -0.80
N GLY A 206 5.55 11.92 -0.49
CA GLY A 206 5.88 10.93 -1.51
C GLY A 206 4.68 10.58 -2.40
N ALA A 207 3.47 10.50 -1.81
CA ALA A 207 2.25 10.31 -2.58
C ALA A 207 1.93 11.50 -3.50
N TYR A 208 2.15 12.74 -3.02
CA TYR A 208 2.02 13.94 -3.85
C TYR A 208 3.02 13.97 -5.00
N ASP A 209 4.26 13.55 -4.77
CA ASP A 209 5.30 13.56 -5.80
C ASP A 209 4.95 12.64 -6.97
N MET A 210 4.55 11.41 -6.65
CA MET A 210 4.09 10.44 -7.66
C MET A 210 2.89 10.98 -8.45
N GLN A 211 1.99 11.73 -7.80
CA GLN A 211 0.83 12.31 -8.46
C GLN A 211 1.16 13.52 -9.32
N LEU A 212 2.08 14.38 -8.89
CA LEU A 212 2.54 15.51 -9.67
C LEU A 212 3.29 15.05 -10.93
N ASP A 213 4.10 14.01 -10.83
CA ASP A 213 4.76 13.40 -11.98
C ASP A 213 3.73 12.73 -12.92
N ALA A 214 2.73 12.03 -12.36
CA ALA A 214 1.63 11.47 -13.15
C ALA A 214 0.83 12.58 -13.87
N PHE A 215 0.55 13.70 -13.18
CA PHE A 215 -0.14 14.85 -13.76
C PHE A 215 0.66 15.45 -14.89
N ARG A 216 1.94 15.76 -14.61
CA ARG A 216 2.87 16.35 -15.57
C ARG A 216 2.83 15.58 -16.86
N LEU A 217 2.99 14.27 -16.77
CA LEU A 217 3.14 13.45 -17.95
C LEU A 217 1.82 13.19 -18.65
N THR A 218 0.74 13.04 -17.89
CA THR A 218 -0.62 12.92 -18.45
C THR A 218 -0.98 14.18 -19.22
N MET A 219 -0.72 15.35 -18.64
CA MET A 219 -0.93 16.64 -19.30
C MET A 219 0.00 16.81 -20.50
N GLN A 220 1.28 16.49 -20.37
CA GLN A 220 2.23 16.56 -21.49
C GLN A 220 1.76 15.69 -22.66
N THR A 221 1.31 14.46 -22.39
CA THR A 221 0.76 13.53 -23.39
C THR A 221 -0.53 14.09 -24.01
N ALA A 222 -1.45 14.63 -23.20
CA ALA A 222 -2.68 15.26 -23.68
C ALA A 222 -2.40 16.47 -24.57
N PHE A 223 -1.34 17.22 -24.28
CA PHE A 223 -0.96 18.43 -25.02
C PHE A 223 -0.16 18.16 -26.27
N GLU A 224 0.70 17.15 -26.28
CA GLU A 224 1.27 16.62 -27.52
C GLU A 224 0.14 16.21 -28.47
N CYS A 225 -0.98 15.71 -27.94
CA CYS A 225 -2.19 15.43 -28.72
C CYS A 225 -3.01 16.67 -29.12
N THR A 226 -3.05 17.76 -28.33
CA THR A 226 -4.01 18.88 -28.53
C THR A 226 -3.41 20.25 -28.88
N ARG A 227 -2.09 20.43 -28.80
CA ARG A 227 -1.30 21.64 -29.14
C ARG A 227 -1.77 22.98 -28.53
N LYS A 228 -2.61 23.03 -27.49
CA LYS A 228 -3.05 24.27 -26.83
C LYS A 228 -2.83 24.20 -25.31
N GLU A 229 -2.46 25.31 -24.67
CA GLU A 229 -2.21 25.50 -23.21
C GLU A 229 -0.85 25.08 -22.57
N LYS A 230 0.17 24.69 -23.35
CA LYS A 230 1.50 24.33 -22.82
C LYS A 230 2.08 25.32 -21.78
N GLY A 231 1.99 26.63 -22.03
CA GLY A 231 2.58 27.65 -21.15
C GLY A 231 1.98 27.74 -19.74
N ARG A 232 0.66 27.52 -19.58
CA ARG A 232 0.02 27.57 -18.25
C ARG A 232 0.47 26.38 -17.40
N VAL A 233 0.57 25.20 -18.01
CA VAL A 233 0.98 23.98 -17.30
C VAL A 233 2.47 23.99 -17.01
N ASP A 234 3.32 24.46 -17.93
CA ASP A 234 4.75 24.66 -17.64
C ASP A 234 4.96 25.59 -16.43
N ALA A 235 4.18 26.67 -16.32
CA ALA A 235 4.21 27.56 -15.16
C ALA A 235 3.72 26.89 -13.87
N MET A 236 2.63 26.12 -13.93
CA MET A 236 2.13 25.35 -12.78
C MET A 236 3.16 24.31 -12.32
N LEU A 237 3.77 23.60 -13.27
CA LEU A 237 4.76 22.57 -13.03
C LEU A 237 6.02 23.16 -12.40
N HIS A 238 6.53 24.26 -12.96
CA HIS A 238 7.66 25.00 -12.42
C HIS A 238 7.40 25.43 -10.96
N ASN A 239 6.20 25.94 -10.66
CA ASN A 239 5.80 26.32 -9.31
C ASN A 239 5.73 25.12 -8.34
N GLY A 240 5.19 23.99 -8.79
CA GLY A 240 5.18 22.75 -8.02
C GLY A 240 6.60 22.24 -7.71
N GLN A 241 7.49 22.26 -8.71
CA GLN A 241 8.89 21.85 -8.55
C GLN A 241 9.70 22.77 -7.63
N ALA A 242 9.45 24.08 -7.66
CA ALA A 242 10.07 25.02 -6.74
C ALA A 242 9.69 24.69 -5.28
N ARG A 243 8.40 24.43 -5.01
CA ARG A 243 7.92 24.05 -3.68
C ARG A 243 8.48 22.72 -3.20
N LYS A 244 8.59 21.73 -4.09
CA LYS A 244 9.24 20.44 -3.80
C LYS A 244 10.69 20.64 -3.35
N ARG A 245 11.45 21.52 -4.03
CA ARG A 245 12.82 21.85 -3.63
C ARG A 245 12.88 22.45 -2.24
N SER A 246 12.02 23.42 -1.92
CA SER A 246 11.96 24.02 -0.58
C SER A 246 11.65 23.00 0.52
N ILE A 247 10.75 22.05 0.26
CA ILE A 247 10.43 20.95 1.20
C ILE A 247 11.65 20.04 1.43
N ASN A 248 12.35 19.66 0.35
CA ASN A 248 13.54 18.81 0.45
C ASN A 248 14.69 19.52 1.17
N GLU A 249 14.89 20.82 0.92
CA GLU A 249 15.87 21.65 1.62
C GLU A 249 15.55 21.75 3.12
N ALA A 250 14.28 21.94 3.48
CA ALA A 250 13.83 21.95 4.87
C ALA A 250 14.05 20.60 5.57
N LEU A 251 13.76 19.48 4.89
CA LEU A 251 14.03 18.14 5.41
C LEU A 251 15.52 17.90 5.64
N GLN A 252 16.36 18.27 4.68
CA GLN A 252 17.80 18.11 4.78
C GLN A 252 18.38 19.01 5.90
N SER A 253 17.85 20.22 6.08
CA SER A 253 18.20 21.08 7.22
C SER A 253 17.85 20.43 8.55
N LEU A 254 16.68 19.80 8.64
CA LEU A 254 16.22 19.12 9.85
C LEU A 254 17.10 17.92 10.22
N GLU A 255 17.48 17.11 9.23
CA GLU A 255 18.36 15.94 9.40
C GLU A 255 19.75 16.34 9.93
N ASN A 256 20.23 17.54 9.55
CA ASN A 256 21.53 18.04 9.97
C ASN A 256 21.49 18.80 11.31
N SER A 257 20.31 19.11 11.85
CA SER A 257 20.20 19.87 13.10
C SER A 257 20.50 18.97 14.31
N VAL A 258 21.58 19.30 15.04
CA VAL A 258 21.96 18.59 16.28
C VAL A 258 21.27 19.21 17.50
N ASN A 259 20.75 20.44 17.37
CA ASN A 259 20.16 21.22 18.46
C ASN A 259 18.62 21.15 18.49
N PHE A 260 18.08 20.86 19.67
CA PHE A 260 16.64 20.73 19.91
C PHE A 260 15.79 21.97 19.53
N PRO A 261 16.21 23.22 19.81
CA PRO A 261 15.45 24.41 19.38
C PRO A 261 15.43 24.61 17.86
N GLU A 262 16.55 24.34 17.18
CA GLU A 262 16.66 24.41 15.72
C GLU A 262 15.76 23.37 15.05
N SER A 263 15.71 22.15 15.60
CA SER A 263 14.80 21.10 15.11
C SER A 263 13.32 21.48 15.22
N GLN A 264 12.95 22.31 16.21
CA GLN A 264 11.56 22.75 16.36
C GLN A 264 11.18 23.84 15.34
N SER A 265 12.08 24.78 15.07
CA SER A 265 11.88 25.79 14.02
C SER A 265 11.77 25.13 12.65
N GLY A 266 12.66 24.18 12.35
CA GLY A 266 12.62 23.46 11.07
C GLY A 266 11.37 22.60 10.90
N LEU A 267 10.82 22.04 11.98
CA LEU A 267 9.54 21.32 11.91
C LEU A 267 8.36 22.25 11.60
N GLN A 268 8.34 23.45 12.20
CA GLN A 268 7.30 24.45 11.90
C GLN A 268 7.41 24.95 10.46
N GLU A 269 8.63 25.15 9.97
CA GLU A 269 8.90 25.54 8.59
C GLU A 269 8.48 24.45 7.60
N LEU A 270 8.79 23.18 7.89
CA LEU A 270 8.34 22.03 7.09
C LEU A 270 6.81 21.92 7.07
N GLU A 271 6.16 22.07 8.22
CA GLU A 271 4.69 22.08 8.32
C GLU A 271 4.08 23.23 7.50
N GLN A 272 4.70 24.41 7.54
CA GLN A 272 4.31 25.54 6.70
C GLN A 272 4.44 25.21 5.21
N PHE A 273 5.57 24.67 4.75
CA PHE A 273 5.76 24.31 3.35
C PHE A 273 4.79 23.22 2.88
N VAL A 274 4.51 22.23 3.72
CA VAL A 274 3.49 21.20 3.42
C VAL A 274 2.11 21.85 3.29
N ASN A 275 1.75 22.75 4.20
CA ASN A 275 0.47 23.47 4.16
C ASN A 275 0.35 24.39 2.95
N GLU A 276 1.43 25.06 2.55
CA GLU A 276 1.49 25.86 1.33
C GLU A 276 1.34 24.98 0.08
N GLY A 277 2.03 23.84 0.04
CA GLY A 277 1.89 22.83 -1.01
C GLY A 277 0.44 22.35 -1.14
N LYS A 278 -0.21 22.03 0.00
CA LYS A 278 -1.64 21.71 0.06
C LYS A 278 -2.48 22.86 -0.50
N ARG A 279 -2.33 24.10 -0.01
CA ARG A 279 -3.10 25.25 -0.50
C ARG A 279 -2.97 25.46 -2.02
N TRP A 280 -1.77 25.32 -2.57
CA TRP A 280 -1.54 25.44 -4.01
C TRP A 280 -2.20 24.32 -4.82
N ALA A 281 -2.11 23.08 -4.33
CA ALA A 281 -2.78 21.97 -4.97
C ALA A 281 -4.31 22.12 -4.88
N SER A 282 -4.86 22.70 -3.80
CA SER A 282 -6.28 23.10 -3.69
C SER A 282 -6.67 24.17 -4.69
N SER A 283 -5.92 25.28 -4.76
CA SER A 283 -6.23 26.40 -5.66
C SER A 283 -6.10 26.02 -7.14
N SER A 284 -5.34 24.97 -7.43
CA SER A 284 -5.14 24.43 -8.77
C SER A 284 -6.19 23.38 -9.15
N ASN A 285 -7.19 23.10 -8.28
CA ASN A 285 -8.11 21.96 -8.39
C ASN A 285 -7.42 20.59 -8.51
N ILE A 286 -6.17 20.48 -8.05
CA ILE A 286 -5.38 19.24 -8.04
C ILE A 286 -5.75 18.39 -6.80
N LEU A 287 -6.17 19.02 -5.69
CA LEU A 287 -6.32 18.33 -4.39
C LEU A 287 -7.54 17.45 -4.21
N ASP A 288 -8.57 17.55 -5.06
CA ASP A 288 -9.54 16.46 -5.05
C ASP A 288 -8.89 15.29 -5.79
N LEU A 289 -8.14 14.47 -5.05
CA LEU A 289 -7.50 13.24 -5.50
C LEU A 289 -8.44 12.36 -6.34
N LYS A 290 -9.75 12.37 -6.03
CA LYS A 290 -10.76 11.68 -6.83
C LYS A 290 -10.98 12.40 -8.15
N THR A 291 -11.16 13.72 -8.15
CA THR A 291 -11.22 14.54 -9.38
C THR A 291 -9.93 14.43 -10.20
N PHE A 292 -8.76 14.34 -9.58
CA PHE A 292 -7.48 14.17 -10.25
C PHE A 292 -7.37 12.80 -10.92
N SER A 293 -7.66 11.73 -10.18
CA SER A 293 -7.70 10.37 -10.73
C SER A 293 -8.72 10.28 -11.86
N HIS A 294 -9.91 10.86 -11.67
CA HIS A 294 -10.95 10.94 -12.69
C HIS A 294 -10.49 11.75 -13.92
N THR A 295 -9.89 12.92 -13.74
CA THR A 295 -9.37 13.75 -14.83
C THR A 295 -8.25 13.03 -15.58
N THR A 296 -7.33 12.38 -14.85
CA THR A 296 -6.25 11.57 -15.41
C THR A 296 -6.81 10.42 -16.23
N LYS A 297 -7.81 9.69 -15.71
CA LYS A 297 -8.53 8.64 -16.45
C LYS A 297 -9.17 9.19 -17.72
N HIS A 298 -9.90 10.29 -17.63
CA HIS A 298 -10.53 10.95 -18.79
C HIS A 298 -9.51 11.38 -19.83
N ILE A 299 -8.38 11.94 -19.41
CA ILE A 299 -7.29 12.32 -20.31
C ILE A 299 -6.66 11.08 -20.95
N LEU A 300 -6.39 10.02 -20.19
CA LEU A 300 -5.84 8.77 -20.72
C LEU A 300 -6.78 8.13 -21.74
N LEU A 301 -8.08 8.09 -21.43
CA LEU A 301 -9.13 7.59 -22.33
C LEU A 301 -9.24 8.43 -23.58
N SER A 302 -9.30 9.75 -23.44
CA SER A 302 -9.40 10.70 -24.56
C SER A 302 -8.17 10.61 -25.45
N SER A 303 -6.97 10.56 -24.85
CA SER A 303 -5.70 10.43 -25.58
C SER A 303 -5.64 9.10 -26.33
N ALA A 304 -6.00 8.00 -25.68
CA ALA A 304 -6.00 6.69 -26.32
C ALA A 304 -7.08 6.57 -27.40
N HIS A 305 -8.24 7.22 -27.24
CA HIS A 305 -9.28 7.30 -28.26
C HIS A 305 -8.82 8.13 -29.47
N MET A 306 -8.26 9.32 -29.23
CA MET A 306 -7.71 10.18 -30.29
C MET A 306 -6.61 9.46 -31.07
N MET A 307 -5.72 8.71 -30.40
CA MET A 307 -4.71 7.91 -31.07
C MET A 307 -5.32 6.80 -31.91
N LYS A 308 -6.34 6.08 -31.39
CA LYS A 308 -7.06 5.07 -32.18
C LYS A 308 -7.71 5.66 -33.43
N MET A 309 -8.24 6.88 -33.35
CA MET A 309 -8.80 7.58 -34.51
C MET A 309 -7.73 8.07 -35.49
N ALA A 310 -6.61 8.61 -35.00
CA ALA A 310 -5.50 9.03 -35.86
C ALA A 310 -4.91 7.86 -36.68
N ASN A 311 -5.07 6.64 -36.18
CA ASN A 311 -4.55 5.43 -36.80
C ASN A 311 -5.45 4.86 -37.91
N SER A 312 -6.63 5.44 -38.19
CA SER A 312 -7.45 5.02 -39.33
C SER A 312 -6.95 5.55 -40.68
N GLU A 313 -5.98 6.48 -40.68
CA GLU A 313 -5.39 7.07 -41.90
C GLU A 313 -4.02 6.44 -42.21
N ASP A 314 -3.99 5.15 -42.56
CA ASP A 314 -2.91 4.38 -43.22
C ASP A 314 -1.46 4.50 -42.69
N LYS A 315 -1.25 5.19 -41.57
CA LYS A 315 0.04 5.35 -40.89
C LYS A 315 0.07 4.43 -39.70
N THR A 316 1.21 3.76 -39.52
CA THR A 316 1.45 2.80 -38.44
C THR A 316 0.93 3.34 -37.12
N PRO A 317 0.01 2.62 -36.45
CA PRO A 317 -0.64 3.13 -35.29
C PRO A 317 0.37 3.56 -34.22
N GLY A 318 0.29 4.81 -33.77
CA GLY A 318 1.07 5.24 -32.61
C GLY A 318 0.73 4.34 -31.43
N MET A 319 1.69 3.54 -30.96
CA MET A 319 1.48 2.64 -29.84
C MET A 319 1.72 3.40 -28.53
N ILE A 320 0.82 3.25 -27.57
CA ILE A 320 1.06 3.71 -26.21
C ILE A 320 1.62 2.53 -25.42
N LEU A 321 2.81 2.73 -24.87
CA LEU A 321 3.41 1.81 -23.92
C LEU A 321 3.35 2.39 -22.51
N VAL A 322 3.38 1.49 -21.53
CA VAL A 322 3.54 1.81 -20.13
C VAL A 322 4.90 1.29 -19.69
N SER A 323 5.75 2.14 -19.13
CA SER A 323 7.14 1.81 -18.76
C SER A 323 7.35 1.78 -17.25
N GLN A 324 8.15 0.83 -16.78
CA GLN A 324 8.63 0.78 -15.41
C GLN A 324 10.07 0.29 -15.36
N THR A 325 10.91 0.89 -14.53
CA THR A 325 12.25 0.36 -14.28
C THR A 325 12.23 -0.56 -13.06
N VAL A 326 12.66 -1.82 -13.24
CA VAL A 326 12.78 -2.83 -12.19
C VAL A 326 14.18 -3.43 -12.27
N HIS A 327 14.97 -3.33 -11.20
CA HIS A 327 16.36 -3.84 -11.16
C HIS A 327 17.22 -3.36 -12.35
N ASP A 328 17.21 -2.04 -12.61
CA ASP A 328 17.92 -1.38 -13.72
C ASP A 328 17.48 -1.80 -15.14
N LYS A 329 16.42 -2.60 -15.25
CA LYS A 329 15.80 -2.95 -16.53
C LYS A 329 14.52 -2.18 -16.74
N THR A 330 14.35 -1.59 -17.92
CA THR A 330 13.09 -0.97 -18.32
C THR A 330 12.16 -2.03 -18.90
N LEU A 331 11.08 -2.30 -18.18
CA LEU A 331 9.98 -3.13 -18.63
C LEU A 331 8.94 -2.24 -19.30
N LEU A 332 8.32 -2.75 -20.36
CA LEU A 332 7.29 -2.08 -21.12
C LEU A 332 6.02 -2.93 -21.15
N SER A 333 4.87 -2.29 -21.13
CA SER A 333 3.55 -2.90 -21.16
C SER A 333 2.74 -2.26 -22.26
N ARG A 334 2.02 -3.08 -23.02
CA ARG A 334 1.07 -2.60 -24.01
C ARG A 334 -0.16 -2.03 -23.31
N MET A 335 -0.66 -0.90 -23.80
CA MET A 335 -1.95 -0.36 -23.41
C MET A 335 -2.95 -0.49 -24.57
N ASN A 336 -4.19 -0.89 -24.28
CA ASN A 336 -5.26 -0.97 -25.27
C ASN A 336 -6.55 -0.35 -24.71
N VAL A 337 -7.44 0.12 -25.60
CA VAL A 337 -8.76 0.63 -25.22
C VAL A 337 -9.85 -0.20 -25.90
N GLU A 338 -10.70 -0.80 -25.07
CA GLU A 338 -11.76 -1.70 -25.49
C GLU A 338 -13.00 -1.47 -24.63
N GLY A 339 -14.17 -1.27 -25.25
CA GLY A 339 -15.44 -1.11 -24.53
C GLY A 339 -15.44 0.02 -23.48
N GLY A 340 -14.75 1.14 -23.74
CA GLY A 340 -14.62 2.24 -22.78
C GLY A 340 -13.71 1.95 -21.58
N ARG A 341 -12.95 0.85 -21.63
CA ARG A 341 -11.98 0.44 -20.60
C ARG A 341 -10.57 0.53 -21.16
N ILE A 342 -9.61 0.89 -20.31
CA ILE A 342 -8.19 0.82 -20.63
C ILE A 342 -7.65 -0.50 -20.08
N LEU A 343 -7.11 -1.34 -20.94
CA LEU A 343 -6.37 -2.54 -20.59
C LEU A 343 -4.89 -2.23 -20.57
N VAL A 344 -4.25 -2.49 -19.44
CA VAL A 344 -2.80 -2.39 -19.28
C VAL A 344 -2.28 -3.79 -19.05
N TYR A 345 -1.54 -4.31 -20.03
CA TYR A 345 -1.02 -5.67 -20.02
C TYR A 345 0.15 -5.80 -19.04
N SER A 346 0.60 -7.03 -18.79
CA SER A 346 1.81 -7.26 -18.01
C SER A 346 3.02 -6.54 -18.63
N LEU A 347 3.84 -5.96 -17.76
CA LEU A 347 5.17 -5.46 -18.09
C LEU A 347 6.06 -6.62 -18.51
N ALA A 348 6.82 -6.41 -19.58
CA ALA A 348 7.80 -7.36 -20.10
C ALA A 348 9.02 -6.60 -20.67
N GLU A 349 10.17 -7.26 -20.75
CA GLU A 349 11.31 -6.75 -21.51
C GLU A 349 10.93 -6.74 -23.00
N MET A 350 11.21 -5.63 -23.69
CA MET A 350 11.00 -5.51 -25.14
C MET A 350 12.34 -5.16 -25.79
N ASP A 351 12.70 -5.90 -26.83
CA ASP A 351 13.96 -5.70 -27.55
C ASP A 351 13.98 -4.37 -28.32
N THR A 352 12.83 -3.96 -28.85
CA THR A 352 12.71 -2.75 -29.66
C THR A 352 11.44 -1.99 -29.32
N VAL A 353 11.58 -0.68 -29.11
CA VAL A 353 10.44 0.25 -28.98
C VAL A 353 10.12 0.80 -30.36
N PRO A 354 8.91 0.59 -30.90
CA PRO A 354 8.53 1.14 -32.20
C PRO A 354 8.67 2.65 -32.24
N GLN A 355 9.12 3.19 -33.38
CA GLN A 355 9.26 4.63 -33.55
C GLN A 355 7.91 5.34 -33.38
N GLY A 356 7.91 6.50 -32.70
CA GLY A 356 6.68 7.25 -32.41
C GLY A 356 5.86 6.70 -31.25
N THR A 357 6.37 5.70 -30.51
CA THR A 357 5.76 5.22 -29.28
C THR A 357 5.83 6.27 -28.18
N ILE A 358 4.72 6.47 -27.48
CA ILE A 358 4.66 7.26 -26.25
C ILE A 358 4.70 6.31 -25.06
N ALA A 359 5.68 6.49 -24.17
CA ALA A 359 5.83 5.68 -22.97
C ALA A 359 5.34 6.45 -21.73
N LEU A 360 4.35 5.87 -21.03
CA LEU A 360 3.80 6.39 -19.78
C LEU A 360 4.39 5.63 -18.57
N PRO A 361 4.88 6.26 -17.51
CA PRO A 361 5.28 5.64 -16.27
C PRO A 361 4.14 4.83 -15.69
N PHE A 362 4.44 3.59 -15.34
CA PHE A 362 3.51 2.68 -14.70
C PHE A 362 2.94 3.25 -13.39
N THR A 363 3.69 4.08 -12.68
CA THR A 363 3.22 4.78 -11.47
C THR A 363 1.98 5.65 -11.73
N SER A 364 1.91 6.29 -12.90
CA SER A 364 0.76 7.11 -13.31
C SER A 364 -0.49 6.24 -13.51
N ILE A 365 -0.31 5.11 -14.19
CA ILE A 365 -1.35 4.12 -14.42
C ILE A 365 -1.82 3.51 -13.09
N LYS A 366 -0.88 3.12 -12.23
CA LYS A 366 -1.16 2.54 -10.91
C LYS A 366 -2.00 3.47 -10.03
N SER A 367 -1.80 4.78 -10.14
CA SER A 367 -2.61 5.78 -9.41
C SER A 367 -4.08 5.86 -9.88
N CYS A 368 -4.37 5.36 -11.08
CA CYS A 368 -5.73 5.29 -11.62
C CYS A 368 -6.48 4.02 -11.19
N ILE A 369 -5.81 3.05 -10.58
CA ILE A 369 -6.43 1.80 -10.13
C ILE A 369 -7.07 2.03 -8.76
N ASP A 370 -8.39 1.84 -8.68
CA ASP A 370 -9.09 1.87 -7.39
C ASP A 370 -8.75 0.61 -6.59
N LYS A 371 -7.93 0.76 -5.55
CA LYS A 371 -7.48 -0.35 -4.69
C LYS A 371 -8.64 -1.10 -4.03
N ALA A 372 -9.78 -0.45 -3.79
CA ALA A 372 -10.92 -1.09 -3.14
C ALA A 372 -11.74 -1.97 -4.09
N SER A 373 -11.60 -1.77 -5.41
CA SER A 373 -12.43 -2.40 -6.44
C SER A 373 -11.63 -2.69 -7.71
N ALA A 374 -10.35 -3.01 -7.57
CA ALA A 374 -9.44 -3.18 -8.68
C ALA A 374 -9.86 -4.36 -9.56
N LEU A 375 -9.72 -4.20 -10.88
CA LEU A 375 -10.10 -5.20 -11.87
C LEU A 375 -8.84 -5.72 -12.56
N GLY A 376 -8.55 -7.00 -12.40
CA GLY A 376 -7.54 -7.72 -13.17
C GLY A 376 -8.18 -8.45 -14.35
N PHE A 377 -7.39 -8.79 -15.36
CA PHE A 377 -7.83 -9.69 -16.42
C PHE A 377 -6.82 -10.79 -16.72
N LEU A 378 -7.32 -11.93 -17.18
CA LEU A 378 -6.54 -13.06 -17.69
C LEU A 378 -7.06 -13.43 -19.08
N GLU A 379 -6.19 -13.47 -20.07
CA GLU A 379 -6.46 -14.00 -21.40
C GLU A 379 -6.04 -15.46 -21.43
N ILE A 380 -7.01 -16.34 -21.63
CA ILE A 380 -6.80 -17.78 -21.53
C ILE A 380 -6.70 -18.37 -22.93
N SER A 381 -5.73 -19.26 -23.12
CA SER A 381 -5.58 -20.06 -24.33
C SER A 381 -5.42 -21.53 -23.98
N CYS A 382 -5.78 -22.43 -24.90
CA CYS A 382 -5.51 -23.86 -24.80
C CYS A 382 -4.91 -24.33 -26.12
N ARG A 383 -3.71 -24.93 -26.08
CA ARG A 383 -2.96 -25.33 -27.30
C ARG A 383 -2.77 -24.18 -28.30
N GLY A 384 -2.51 -22.97 -27.81
CA GLY A 384 -2.34 -21.76 -28.62
C GLY A 384 -3.64 -21.17 -29.18
N LYS A 385 -4.79 -21.83 -29.01
CA LYS A 385 -6.10 -21.26 -29.37
C LYS A 385 -6.61 -20.37 -28.24
N PHE A 386 -6.85 -19.11 -28.55
CA PHE A 386 -7.48 -18.16 -27.62
C PHE A 386 -8.89 -18.64 -27.26
N LEU A 387 -9.15 -18.82 -25.96
CA LEU A 387 -10.45 -19.22 -25.42
C LEU A 387 -11.31 -18.02 -25.02
N GLY A 388 -10.67 -16.96 -24.52
CA GLY A 388 -11.37 -15.75 -24.10
C GLY A 388 -10.63 -14.99 -23.01
N ARG A 389 -11.24 -13.89 -22.56
CA ARG A 389 -10.73 -13.04 -21.48
C ARG A 389 -11.62 -13.14 -20.25
N VAL A 390 -11.01 -13.39 -19.11
CA VAL A 390 -11.66 -13.39 -17.79
C VAL A 390 -11.36 -12.06 -17.10
N LEU A 391 -12.40 -11.41 -16.56
CA LEU A 391 -12.26 -10.23 -15.72
C LEU A 391 -12.51 -10.61 -14.26
N ILE A 392 -11.56 -10.28 -13.38
CA ILE A 392 -11.61 -10.65 -11.97
C ILE A 392 -11.54 -9.40 -11.10
N ARG A 393 -12.62 -9.12 -10.40
CA ARG A 393 -12.70 -7.99 -9.46
C ARG A 393 -12.17 -8.39 -8.10
N MET A 394 -11.28 -7.59 -7.55
CA MET A 394 -10.77 -7.79 -6.20
C MET A 394 -11.82 -7.40 -5.15
N LEU A 395 -11.90 -8.19 -4.07
CA LEU A 395 -12.84 -7.99 -2.98
C LEU A 395 -12.21 -7.11 -1.89
N GLY A 396 -12.06 -5.82 -2.19
CA GLY A 396 -11.39 -4.86 -1.30
C GLY A 396 -9.87 -4.88 -1.41
N ASP A 397 -9.24 -4.03 -0.59
CA ASP A 397 -7.79 -3.83 -0.58
C ASP A 397 -7.09 -4.85 0.33
N THR A 398 -7.06 -6.12 -0.10
CA THR A 398 -6.43 -7.23 0.63
C THR A 398 -4.98 -7.47 0.16
N LEU A 399 -4.09 -7.96 1.04
CA LEU A 399 -2.72 -8.33 0.64
C LEU A 399 -2.69 -9.30 -0.54
N ARG A 400 -3.67 -10.22 -0.56
CA ARG A 400 -3.79 -11.23 -1.60
C ARG A 400 -4.25 -10.63 -2.93
N GLY A 401 -5.25 -9.75 -2.91
CA GLY A 401 -5.68 -9.03 -4.10
C GLY A 401 -4.56 -8.16 -4.67
N ARG A 402 -3.80 -7.46 -3.81
CA ARG A 402 -2.60 -6.71 -4.22
C ARG A 402 -1.57 -7.59 -4.91
N GLN A 403 -1.21 -8.72 -4.31
CA GLN A 403 -0.26 -9.65 -4.92
C GLN A 403 -0.76 -10.21 -6.25
N PHE A 404 -2.05 -10.55 -6.33
CA PHE A 404 -2.65 -11.02 -7.58
C PHE A 404 -2.51 -9.97 -8.70
N LEU A 405 -2.82 -8.70 -8.42
CA LEU A 405 -2.65 -7.61 -9.39
C LEU A 405 -1.18 -7.34 -9.73
N MET A 406 -0.27 -7.45 -8.76
CA MET A 406 1.18 -7.36 -9.02
C MET A 406 1.62 -8.43 -10.03
N MET A 407 1.14 -9.67 -9.87
CA MET A 407 1.42 -10.75 -10.80
C MET A 407 0.71 -10.57 -12.15
N CYS A 408 -0.46 -9.95 -12.21
CA CYS A 408 -1.09 -9.61 -13.48
C CYS A 408 -0.33 -8.51 -14.23
N THR A 409 0.29 -7.57 -13.51
CA THR A 409 0.97 -6.41 -14.11
C THR A 409 2.46 -6.63 -14.34
N GLY A 410 3.08 -7.62 -13.70
CA GLY A 410 4.53 -7.84 -13.78
C GLY A 410 5.36 -6.74 -13.11
N GLU A 411 4.76 -5.87 -12.29
CA GLU A 411 5.43 -4.67 -11.75
C GLU A 411 6.58 -4.97 -10.77
N ALA A 412 6.67 -6.22 -10.32
CA ALA A 412 7.73 -6.70 -9.44
C ALA A 412 8.69 -7.69 -10.12
N GLY A 413 8.59 -7.84 -11.45
CA GLY A 413 9.37 -8.79 -12.25
C GLY A 413 8.54 -10.01 -12.69
N PRO A 414 8.20 -10.95 -11.79
CA PRO A 414 7.36 -12.09 -12.13
C PRO A 414 5.95 -11.71 -12.58
N SER A 415 5.38 -12.51 -13.49
CA SER A 415 4.04 -12.31 -14.03
C SER A 415 3.30 -13.64 -14.21
N PHE A 416 1.96 -13.58 -14.25
CA PHE A 416 1.14 -14.71 -14.70
C PHE A 416 1.13 -14.91 -16.21
N CYS A 417 1.64 -13.96 -16.99
CA CYS A 417 1.74 -14.07 -18.44
C CYS A 417 2.58 -15.31 -18.80
N ASN A 418 2.06 -16.13 -19.70
CA ASN A 418 2.61 -17.42 -20.13
C ASN A 418 2.73 -18.48 -19.03
N THR A 419 1.95 -18.39 -17.96
CA THR A 419 1.88 -19.46 -16.93
C THR A 419 0.73 -20.43 -17.19
N HIS A 420 0.88 -21.67 -16.71
CA HIS A 420 -0.07 -22.76 -16.96
C HIS A 420 -1.00 -23.00 -15.76
N PHE A 421 -2.18 -23.55 -16.03
CA PHE A 421 -3.01 -24.16 -14.98
C PHE A 421 -2.53 -25.57 -14.70
N HIS A 422 -2.30 -25.92 -13.43
CA HIS A 422 -1.61 -27.18 -13.07
C HIS A 422 -2.53 -28.21 -12.44
N ARG A 423 -3.76 -27.84 -12.05
CA ARG A 423 -4.68 -28.76 -11.37
C ARG A 423 -6.15 -28.35 -11.55
N VAL A 424 -7.01 -29.34 -11.68
CA VAL A 424 -8.47 -29.22 -11.48
C VAL A 424 -8.84 -30.01 -10.23
N TRP A 425 -9.61 -29.40 -9.35
CA TRP A 425 -10.16 -30.05 -8.16
C TRP A 425 -11.66 -30.27 -8.31
N SER A 426 -12.18 -31.40 -7.82
CA SER A 426 -13.61 -31.74 -7.85
C SER A 426 -14.25 -31.61 -9.24
N LYS A 427 -13.57 -32.08 -10.31
CA LYS A 427 -14.08 -31.99 -11.69
C LYS A 427 -15.53 -32.51 -11.77
N SER A 428 -16.39 -31.67 -12.33
CA SER A 428 -17.84 -31.82 -12.48
C SER A 428 -18.67 -31.91 -11.20
N ARG A 429 -18.10 -31.69 -10.02
CA ARG A 429 -18.78 -31.78 -8.70
C ARG A 429 -18.92 -30.42 -8.03
N PRO A 430 -19.76 -30.28 -6.97
CA PRO A 430 -19.80 -29.06 -6.16
C PRO A 430 -18.41 -28.66 -5.67
N GLY A 431 -18.11 -27.35 -5.72
CA GLY A 431 -16.80 -26.81 -5.41
C GLY A 431 -15.71 -27.10 -6.44
N GLU A 432 -16.08 -27.45 -7.68
CA GLU A 432 -15.13 -27.56 -8.81
C GLU A 432 -14.28 -26.28 -8.91
N SER A 433 -12.97 -26.44 -9.03
CA SER A 433 -12.05 -25.31 -9.18
C SER A 433 -10.86 -25.63 -10.06
N ILE A 434 -10.39 -24.62 -10.80
CA ILE A 434 -9.16 -24.65 -11.59
C ILE A 434 -8.07 -23.87 -10.86
N TRP A 435 -6.84 -24.42 -10.82
CA TRP A 435 -5.72 -23.88 -10.06
C TRP A 435 -4.59 -23.42 -11.00
N GLY A 436 -4.07 -22.23 -10.74
CA GLY A 436 -3.00 -21.60 -11.51
C GLY A 436 -2.08 -20.76 -10.63
N GLY A 437 -1.20 -19.99 -11.26
CA GLY A 437 -0.33 -19.02 -10.57
C GLY A 437 0.97 -19.59 -10.00
N ASP A 438 1.35 -20.82 -10.36
CA ASP A 438 2.71 -21.31 -10.18
C ASP A 438 3.57 -20.82 -11.37
N TYR A 439 4.22 -19.67 -11.18
CA TYR A 439 5.04 -19.03 -12.21
C TYR A 439 6.48 -19.57 -12.27
N GLU A 440 6.89 -20.38 -11.29
CA GLU A 440 8.27 -20.86 -11.16
C GLU A 440 8.44 -22.23 -11.80
N LYS A 441 7.50 -23.16 -11.55
CA LYS A 441 7.61 -24.57 -11.96
C LYS A 441 6.45 -25.05 -12.81
N GLY A 442 5.28 -24.42 -12.68
CA GLY A 442 4.07 -24.82 -13.40
C GLY A 442 3.48 -26.16 -12.96
N ASP A 443 3.90 -26.73 -11.83
CA ASP A 443 3.46 -28.05 -11.32
C ASP A 443 2.67 -27.95 -10.00
N GLY A 444 2.55 -26.75 -9.44
CA GLY A 444 1.91 -26.45 -8.16
C GLY A 444 2.85 -26.50 -6.96
N SER A 445 4.13 -26.83 -7.15
CA SER A 445 5.15 -26.85 -6.09
C SER A 445 5.94 -25.54 -5.99
N GLY A 446 5.76 -24.60 -6.92
CA GLY A 446 6.33 -23.24 -6.89
C GLY A 446 5.35 -22.16 -6.45
N GLY A 447 5.54 -20.93 -6.89
CA GLY A 447 4.68 -19.80 -6.59
C GLY A 447 5.00 -19.10 -5.27
N SER A 448 6.28 -18.76 -5.10
CA SER A 448 6.78 -17.94 -4.00
C SER A 448 6.11 -16.55 -3.92
N THR A 449 6.01 -15.98 -2.72
CA THR A 449 5.46 -14.63 -2.52
C THR A 449 6.33 -13.58 -3.22
N VAL A 450 5.68 -12.67 -3.95
CA VAL A 450 6.36 -11.52 -4.57
C VAL A 450 6.18 -10.26 -3.71
N LEU A 451 5.16 -10.25 -2.86
CA LEU A 451 4.91 -9.15 -1.94
C LEU A 451 5.86 -9.22 -0.75
N LYS A 452 6.67 -8.17 -0.55
CA LYS A 452 7.45 -7.95 0.67
C LYS A 452 6.55 -7.26 1.70
N VAL A 453 5.85 -8.04 2.51
CA VAL A 453 4.93 -7.52 3.53
C VAL A 453 5.74 -6.82 4.62
N SER A 454 5.55 -5.51 4.78
CA SER A 454 6.12 -4.79 5.92
C SER A 454 5.36 -5.11 7.21
N ASN A 455 5.99 -4.95 8.37
CA ASN A 455 5.32 -5.20 9.67
C ASN A 455 4.04 -4.36 9.86
N ASN A 456 3.98 -3.17 9.24
CA ASN A 456 2.82 -2.29 9.29
C ASN A 456 1.66 -2.77 8.40
N GLU A 457 1.92 -3.60 7.40
CA GLU A 457 0.89 -4.14 6.50
C GLU A 457 0.25 -5.44 7.01
N LYS A 458 0.79 -6.04 8.07
CA LYS A 458 0.18 -7.20 8.73
C LYS A 458 -1.21 -6.90 9.33
N SER A 459 -1.57 -5.62 9.46
CA SER A 459 -2.90 -5.20 9.93
C SER A 459 -3.95 -5.09 8.82
N VAL A 460 -3.59 -5.32 7.55
CA VAL A 460 -4.58 -5.35 6.45
C VAL A 460 -5.55 -6.50 6.71
N PRO A 461 -6.88 -6.27 6.67
CA PRO A 461 -7.85 -7.30 7.03
C PRO A 461 -7.63 -8.57 6.20
N ALA A 462 -7.56 -9.70 6.89
CA ALA A 462 -7.67 -10.99 6.22
C ALA A 462 -8.99 -11.02 5.44
N SER A 463 -8.94 -11.66 4.27
CA SER A 463 -10.11 -11.98 3.45
C SER A 463 -11.26 -12.52 4.30
N LYS A 464 -12.47 -12.02 4.07
CA LYS A 464 -13.66 -12.50 4.77
C LYS A 464 -13.89 -13.96 4.39
N HIS A 465 -14.30 -14.76 5.37
CA HIS A 465 -14.84 -16.08 5.08
C HIS A 465 -16.06 -15.94 4.17
N MET A 466 -15.95 -16.46 2.95
CA MET A 466 -17.06 -16.47 2.00
C MET A 466 -17.52 -17.90 1.73
N ALA A 467 -18.82 -18.05 1.50
CA ALA A 467 -19.34 -19.28 0.93
C ALA A 467 -18.74 -19.45 -0.47
N VAL A 468 -18.29 -20.67 -0.79
CA VAL A 468 -17.78 -20.99 -2.11
C VAL A 468 -18.91 -20.89 -3.13
N LYS A 469 -18.74 -19.97 -4.07
CA LYS A 469 -19.63 -19.74 -5.21
C LYS A 469 -18.83 -19.82 -6.50
N ALA A 470 -19.49 -20.17 -7.59
CA ALA A 470 -18.93 -20.07 -8.93
C ALA A 470 -18.45 -18.62 -9.18
N GLY A 471 -17.27 -18.50 -9.77
CA GLY A 471 -16.54 -17.24 -9.95
C GLY A 471 -15.70 -16.79 -8.75
N LEU A 472 -15.83 -17.40 -7.55
CA LEU A 472 -15.01 -16.99 -6.41
C LEU A 472 -13.52 -17.29 -6.68
N VAL A 473 -12.65 -16.33 -6.38
CA VAL A 473 -11.19 -16.46 -6.49
C VAL A 473 -10.55 -16.43 -5.11
N SER A 474 -9.69 -17.41 -4.87
CA SER A 474 -9.05 -17.67 -3.57
C SER A 474 -7.62 -18.18 -3.74
N GLY A 475 -6.83 -18.26 -2.66
CA GLY A 475 -5.45 -18.75 -2.78
C GLY A 475 -4.76 -19.02 -1.44
N SER A 476 -3.70 -19.82 -1.42
CA SER A 476 -3.11 -20.28 -0.16
C SER A 476 -2.12 -19.30 0.49
N TYR A 477 -2.01 -19.36 1.81
CA TYR A 477 -0.92 -18.74 2.57
C TYR A 477 0.13 -19.77 2.98
N GLU A 478 1.38 -19.33 3.09
CA GLU A 478 2.49 -20.09 3.67
C GLU A 478 3.25 -19.18 4.64
N ASN A 479 3.30 -19.56 5.91
CA ASN A 479 3.94 -18.77 6.98
C ASN A 479 3.47 -17.30 7.00
N GLU A 480 2.15 -17.07 6.99
CA GLU A 480 1.49 -15.74 6.92
C GLU A 480 1.67 -14.98 5.59
N ASN A 481 2.48 -15.48 4.66
CA ASN A 481 2.69 -14.84 3.37
C ASN A 481 1.76 -15.42 2.30
N PRO A 482 1.13 -14.59 1.47
CA PRO A 482 0.33 -15.10 0.35
C PRO A 482 1.25 -15.78 -0.67
N ARG A 483 0.98 -17.02 -1.06
CA ARG A 483 1.61 -17.64 -2.24
C ARG A 483 1.05 -17.04 -3.52
N THR A 484 1.65 -17.22 -4.69
CA THR A 484 1.03 -16.75 -5.95
C THR A 484 -0.05 -17.71 -6.46
N ILE A 485 -0.03 -18.98 -6.02
CA ILE A 485 -1.01 -20.01 -6.42
C ILE A 485 -2.43 -19.62 -6.02
N PHE A 486 -3.30 -19.46 -7.01
CA PHE A 486 -4.71 -19.15 -6.83
C PHE A 486 -5.60 -20.22 -7.45
N ARG A 487 -6.86 -20.24 -7.05
CA ARG A 487 -7.89 -21.07 -7.66
C ARG A 487 -9.14 -20.25 -7.96
N VAL A 488 -9.81 -20.63 -9.04
CA VAL A 488 -11.11 -20.08 -9.42
C VAL A 488 -12.14 -21.20 -9.34
N TYR A 489 -13.20 -20.97 -8.60
CA TYR A 489 -14.30 -21.92 -8.50
C TYR A 489 -15.21 -21.80 -9.72
N THR A 490 -15.51 -22.91 -10.39
CA THR A 490 -16.43 -22.96 -11.55
C THR A 490 -17.80 -23.49 -11.17
N LYS A 491 -17.95 -24.13 -10.00
CA LYS A 491 -19.24 -24.57 -9.47
C LYS A 491 -19.41 -24.16 -8.02
N ASP A 492 -20.65 -23.84 -7.65
CA ASP A 492 -21.04 -23.61 -6.26
C ASP A 492 -20.73 -24.85 -5.41
N ASP A 493 -20.26 -24.63 -4.17
CA ASP A 493 -20.22 -25.69 -3.17
C ASP A 493 -21.59 -25.75 -2.48
N VAL A 494 -22.58 -26.29 -3.20
CA VAL A 494 -23.91 -26.53 -2.63
C VAL A 494 -23.77 -27.71 -1.68
N LYS A 495 -23.44 -27.43 -0.41
CA LYS A 495 -23.69 -28.42 0.63
C LYS A 495 -25.19 -28.68 0.62
N PRO A 496 -25.65 -29.95 0.60
CA PRO A 496 -27.04 -30.22 0.90
C PRO A 496 -27.30 -29.58 2.25
N GLN A 497 -28.24 -28.64 2.31
CA GLN A 497 -28.72 -28.15 3.60
C GLN A 497 -29.14 -29.42 4.35
N ARG A 498 -28.34 -29.85 5.32
CA ARG A 498 -28.78 -30.87 6.26
C ARG A 498 -29.96 -30.22 6.94
N LYS A 499 -31.17 -30.50 6.42
CA LYS A 499 -32.41 -30.27 7.14
C LYS A 499 -32.13 -30.88 8.50
N SER A 500 -32.12 -30.07 9.54
CA SER A 500 -31.92 -30.50 10.90
C SER A 500 -33.09 -31.42 11.27
N HIS A 501 -33.05 -32.67 10.82
CA HIS A 501 -33.84 -33.74 11.39
C HIS A 501 -33.17 -34.10 12.70
N SER A 502 -33.52 -33.27 13.69
CA SER A 502 -33.57 -33.66 15.09
C SER A 502 -34.29 -35.00 15.21
N SER A 503 -33.72 -35.88 16.03
CA SER A 503 -34.15 -37.24 16.38
C SER A 503 -33.90 -38.31 15.30
N TYR A 504 -32.77 -39.00 15.40
CA TYR A 504 -32.77 -40.42 15.77
C TYR A 504 -31.37 -40.83 16.25
N ASN A 505 -31.31 -41.28 17.50
CA ASN A 505 -30.13 -41.89 18.11
C ASN A 505 -29.68 -43.09 17.28
N SER A 506 -28.45 -43.07 16.78
CA SER A 506 -27.74 -44.27 16.34
C SER A 506 -26.31 -44.21 16.85
N MET A 507 -26.11 -44.85 18.01
CA MET A 507 -24.81 -45.14 18.59
C MET A 507 -24.18 -46.29 17.78
N TYR A 508 -23.40 -46.02 16.74
CA TYR A 508 -22.37 -46.97 16.28
C TYR A 508 -21.23 -46.23 15.54
N ASN A 509 -20.01 -46.41 16.08
CA ASN A 509 -18.68 -46.19 15.50
C ASN A 509 -18.27 -44.77 15.06
N ALA A 510 -17.85 -43.97 16.04
CA ALA A 510 -17.17 -42.69 15.88
C ALA A 510 -15.66 -42.80 16.19
N HIS A 511 -14.87 -43.47 15.35
CA HIS A 511 -13.40 -43.39 15.42
C HIS A 511 -12.78 -43.50 14.01
N SER A 512 -12.81 -42.39 13.23
CA SER A 512 -11.80 -42.06 12.19
C SER A 512 -12.11 -40.84 11.31
N PHE A 513 -13.29 -40.21 11.38
CA PHE A 513 -13.67 -39.08 10.49
C PHE A 513 -13.91 -37.72 11.17
N SER A 514 -13.17 -37.38 12.24
CA SER A 514 -13.41 -36.14 13.01
C SER A 514 -12.59 -34.91 12.59
N LYS A 515 -12.08 -34.83 11.35
CA LYS A 515 -11.33 -33.64 10.88
C LYS A 515 -11.91 -32.87 9.69
N GLU A 516 -13.04 -33.29 9.12
CA GLU A 516 -13.57 -32.70 7.87
C GLU A 516 -14.88 -31.87 8.02
N GLU A 517 -15.45 -31.72 9.22
CA GLU A 517 -16.69 -30.95 9.41
C GLU A 517 -16.50 -29.44 9.69
N ASN A 518 -15.26 -28.94 9.67
CA ASN A 518 -15.03 -27.50 9.63
C ASN A 518 -15.28 -26.97 8.22
N ILE A 519 -16.50 -26.46 8.03
CA ILE A 519 -16.95 -25.51 7.00
C ILE A 519 -15.93 -25.26 5.87
N ALA A 520 -16.29 -25.53 4.61
CA ALA A 520 -15.55 -25.09 3.42
C ALA A 520 -15.70 -23.55 3.22
N LYS A 521 -15.47 -22.79 4.28
CA LYS A 521 -15.18 -21.37 4.19
C LYS A 521 -13.77 -21.29 3.68
N ASP A 522 -13.61 -20.83 2.45
CA ASP A 522 -12.30 -20.43 2.03
C ASP A 522 -11.91 -19.17 2.80
N THR A 523 -10.92 -19.30 3.67
CA THR A 523 -10.42 -18.21 4.52
C THR A 523 -9.63 -17.18 3.70
N SER A 524 -9.42 -17.45 2.41
CA SER A 524 -8.50 -16.72 1.54
C SER A 524 -9.15 -16.05 0.32
N ALA A 525 -10.48 -15.93 0.30
CA ALA A 525 -11.23 -15.32 -0.80
C ALA A 525 -10.82 -13.85 -1.03
N PHE A 526 -10.30 -13.54 -2.22
CA PHE A 526 -9.78 -12.19 -2.52
C PHE A 526 -10.34 -11.59 -3.81
N GLY A 527 -11.05 -12.36 -4.63
CA GLY A 527 -11.60 -11.88 -5.88
C GLY A 527 -12.89 -12.60 -6.30
N MET A 528 -13.57 -12.04 -7.29
CA MET A 528 -14.74 -12.62 -7.95
C MET A 528 -14.61 -12.41 -9.46
N VAL A 529 -14.87 -13.45 -10.24
CA VAL A 529 -14.99 -13.34 -11.70
C VAL A 529 -16.23 -12.51 -12.02
N GLU A 530 -16.02 -11.35 -12.64
CA GLU A 530 -17.10 -10.46 -13.10
C GLU A 530 -17.56 -10.85 -14.51
N ASN A 531 -16.65 -11.31 -15.35
CA ASN A 531 -16.92 -11.72 -16.73
C ASN A 531 -15.96 -12.85 -17.15
N GLY A 532 -16.39 -13.74 -18.04
CA GLY A 532 -15.57 -14.81 -18.61
C GLY A 532 -15.50 -16.07 -17.76
N LEU A 533 -16.51 -16.35 -16.93
CA LEU A 533 -16.54 -17.61 -16.16
C LEU A 533 -16.64 -18.83 -17.09
N ASP A 534 -17.41 -18.70 -18.17
CA ASP A 534 -17.55 -19.65 -19.28
C ASP A 534 -16.22 -19.98 -19.98
N VAL A 535 -15.26 -19.05 -19.97
CA VAL A 535 -13.90 -19.28 -20.48
C VAL A 535 -13.19 -20.35 -19.63
N PHE A 536 -13.37 -20.32 -18.30
CA PHE A 536 -12.83 -21.37 -17.43
C PHE A 536 -13.58 -22.69 -17.61
N GLU A 537 -14.91 -22.67 -17.77
CA GLU A 537 -15.68 -23.88 -18.05
C GLU A 537 -15.24 -24.52 -19.36
N THR A 538 -14.96 -23.72 -20.39
CA THR A 538 -14.40 -24.17 -21.67
C THR A 538 -13.00 -24.74 -21.49
N ALA A 539 -12.14 -24.08 -20.68
CA ALA A 539 -10.80 -24.58 -20.38
C ALA A 539 -10.82 -25.95 -19.68
N LEU A 540 -11.83 -26.24 -18.85
CA LEU A 540 -11.99 -27.53 -18.17
C LEU A 540 -12.36 -28.69 -19.12
N ILE A 541 -12.79 -28.38 -20.35
CA ILE A 541 -13.02 -29.38 -21.42
C ILE A 541 -11.68 -29.85 -22.01
N CYS A 542 -10.60 -29.06 -21.92
CA CYS A 542 -9.28 -29.50 -22.37
C CYS A 542 -8.85 -30.77 -21.61
N ASP A 543 -8.42 -31.79 -22.36
CA ASP A 543 -8.04 -33.11 -21.81
C ASP A 543 -6.89 -32.99 -20.80
N ASN A 544 -5.94 -32.11 -21.09
CA ASN A 544 -4.80 -31.82 -20.24
C ASN A 544 -4.84 -30.35 -19.79
N ILE A 545 -5.06 -30.15 -18.48
CA ILE A 545 -5.16 -28.81 -17.91
C ILE A 545 -3.85 -28.01 -18.05
N THR A 546 -2.70 -28.68 -18.13
CA THR A 546 -1.40 -28.01 -18.29
C THR A 546 -1.22 -27.39 -19.67
N GLU A 547 -2.06 -27.73 -20.65
CA GLU A 547 -2.07 -27.06 -21.95
C GLU A 547 -2.89 -25.77 -21.95
N VAL A 548 -3.62 -25.50 -20.85
CA VAL A 548 -4.32 -24.24 -20.63
C VAL A 548 -3.33 -23.24 -20.04
N VAL A 549 -3.17 -22.11 -20.73
CA VAL A 549 -2.17 -21.07 -20.44
C VAL A 549 -2.87 -19.74 -20.27
N ILE A 550 -2.40 -18.96 -19.29
CA ILE A 550 -2.67 -17.52 -19.20
C ILE A 550 -1.79 -16.86 -20.27
N HIS A 551 -2.30 -16.72 -21.48
CA HIS A 551 -1.58 -16.16 -22.63
C HIS A 551 -1.14 -14.71 -22.38
N ALA A 552 -2.02 -13.92 -21.78
CA ALA A 552 -1.72 -12.58 -21.34
C ALA A 552 -2.50 -12.24 -20.08
N CYS A 553 -2.06 -11.25 -19.34
CA CYS A 553 -2.76 -10.76 -18.17
C CYS A 553 -2.47 -9.28 -17.98
N GLY A 554 -3.21 -8.65 -17.08
CA GLY A 554 -3.06 -7.24 -16.80
C GLY A 554 -4.12 -6.70 -15.87
N VAL A 555 -4.29 -5.38 -15.90
CA VAL A 555 -5.28 -4.65 -15.15
C VAL A 555 -6.17 -3.82 -16.06
N VAL A 556 -7.38 -3.56 -15.58
CA VAL A 556 -8.38 -2.76 -16.28
C VAL A 556 -8.61 -1.47 -15.51
N ILE A 557 -8.51 -0.34 -16.19
CA ILE A 557 -8.90 0.97 -15.67
C ILE A 557 -10.25 1.32 -16.29
N GLU A 558 -11.24 1.49 -15.42
CA GLU A 558 -12.60 1.84 -15.82
C GLU A 558 -12.78 3.36 -15.90
N ALA A 559 -13.39 3.78 -17.01
CA ALA A 559 -13.93 5.11 -17.25
C ALA A 559 -15.25 5.28 -16.49
N GLN A 560 -15.22 5.40 -15.17
CA GLN A 560 -16.44 5.73 -14.41
C GLN A 560 -16.71 7.23 -14.44
#